data_AF-A0A316FH16-F1
#
_entry.id   AF-A0A316FH16-F1
#
_cell.length_a   1.000
_cell.length_b   1.000
_cell.length_c   1.000
_cell.angle_alpha   90.00
_cell.angle_beta   90.00
_cell.angle_gamma   90.00
#
_symmetry.space_group_name_H-M   'P 1'
#
loop_
_entity.id
_entity.type
_entity.pdbx_description
1 polymer ?
#
loop_
_entity_poly.entity_id
_entity_poly.type
_entity_poly.pdbx_seq_one_letter_code
_entity_poly.pdbx_strand_id
1 'polypeptide(L)'
;MCGGSMSDDEFKSVSERLKEKKAKKLEALKRAKEEQEFLKSWLVDDSDWVSERKRKWLSMHKRLKQLFFLDKYNIETCKNYFMAGKEAFALSSCRGGFWLEFWLHPEHTLKNFNKIKIKYIKNNMQNKIHSHSREFLYFMEGIEYCDRDKKDYVLKFEGDSFFDGLEDLFWEELVPKQFEGEKAFQSDCDLLNFAKEKSRRMTAKFHAYLSASSLIEANIIKYRVPYWAGAFKLGYESLPEEWRSFIPLVDKICDQPYDYHPLQVKVASEISDVFNEPDILDGAKVDIEKARKCEL
;
A
#
# COMPACT_ATOMS: atom_id res chain seq x y z
N MET A 1 38.14 50.80 35.40
CA MET A 1 37.45 49.49 35.34
C MET A 1 36.22 49.67 34.47
N CYS A 2 36.24 49.25 33.21
CA CYS A 2 35.10 49.39 32.31
C CYS A 2 34.15 48.20 32.53
N GLY A 3 33.18 48.36 33.42
CA GLY A 3 32.03 47.45 33.51
C GLY A 3 31.09 47.76 32.35
N GLY A 4 31.24 47.05 31.24
CA GLY A 4 30.26 47.11 30.14
C GLY A 4 28.96 46.46 30.63
N SER A 5 27.93 47.26 30.90
CA SER A 5 26.60 46.75 31.20
C SER A 5 26.01 46.14 29.93
N MET A 6 25.74 44.84 29.96
CA MET A 6 25.04 44.12 28.90
C MET A 6 23.71 44.84 28.61
N SER A 7 23.43 45.11 27.33
CA SER A 7 22.17 45.77 26.97
C SER A 7 20.99 44.80 27.12
N ASP A 8 19.78 45.33 27.29
CA ASP A 8 18.56 44.53 27.40
C ASP A 8 18.34 43.62 26.16
N ASP A 9 18.83 44.05 24.99
CA ASP A 9 18.80 43.28 23.75
C ASP A 9 19.80 42.11 23.77
N GLU A 10 20.98 42.30 24.35
CA GLU A 10 21.94 41.21 24.57
C GLU A 10 21.40 40.18 25.57
N PHE A 11 20.70 40.63 26.63
CA PHE A 11 20.10 39.73 27.62
C PHE A 11 18.96 38.89 27.03
N LYS A 12 18.09 39.50 26.21
CA LYS A 12 17.03 38.78 25.49
C LYS A 12 17.61 37.73 24.53
N SER A 13 18.64 38.11 23.75
CA SER A 13 19.33 37.21 22.82
C SER A 13 19.96 35.99 23.51
N VAL A 14 20.62 36.20 24.67
CA VAL A 14 21.19 35.10 25.46
C VAL A 14 20.11 34.19 26.05
N SER A 15 19.01 34.76 26.54
CA SER A 15 17.86 34.01 27.07
C SER A 15 17.20 33.12 26.02
N GLU A 16 17.01 33.64 24.80
CA GLU A 16 16.46 32.87 23.68
C GLU A 16 17.39 31.73 23.25
N ARG A 17 18.70 31.98 23.13
CA ARG A 17 19.70 30.94 22.83
C ARG A 17 19.73 29.83 23.88
N LEU A 18 19.55 30.17 25.16
CA LEU A 18 19.48 29.19 26.25
C LEU A 18 18.19 28.36 26.19
N LYS A 19 17.05 28.97 25.87
CA LYS A 19 15.78 28.26 25.65
C LYS A 19 15.88 27.29 24.47
N GLU A 20 16.46 27.74 23.36
CA GLU A 20 16.67 26.89 22.17
C GLU A 20 17.61 25.72 22.46
N LYS A 21 18.72 25.95 23.16
CA LYS A 21 19.64 24.88 23.59
C LYS A 21 18.95 23.86 24.50
N LYS A 22 18.13 24.31 25.47
CA LYS A 22 17.35 23.41 26.34
C LYS A 22 16.34 22.59 25.55
N ALA A 23 15.64 23.21 24.58
CA ALA A 23 14.68 22.52 23.73
C ALA A 23 15.37 21.44 22.87
N LYS A 24 16.49 21.77 22.19
CA LYS A 24 17.27 20.80 21.41
C LYS A 24 17.79 19.64 22.28
N LYS A 25 18.28 19.93 23.49
CA LYS A 25 18.75 18.89 24.42
C LYS A 25 17.61 17.98 24.87
N LEU A 26 16.44 18.53 25.20
CA LEU A 26 15.27 17.74 25.59
C LEU A 26 14.76 16.86 24.44
N GLU A 27 14.77 17.37 23.21
CA GLU A 27 14.38 16.60 22.02
C GLU A 27 15.37 15.46 21.74
N ALA A 28 16.67 15.71 21.83
CA ALA A 28 17.69 14.68 21.68
C ALA A 28 17.54 13.57 22.73
N LEU A 29 17.23 13.93 23.99
CA LEU A 29 17.06 12.99 25.09
C LEU A 29 15.80 12.13 24.92
N LYS A 30 14.71 12.73 24.41
CA LYS A 30 13.51 11.98 24.01
C LYS A 30 13.80 10.99 22.88
N ARG A 31 14.50 11.42 21.82
CA ARG A 31 14.90 10.55 20.70
C ARG A 31 15.77 9.38 21.17
N ALA A 32 16.76 9.63 22.03
CA ALA A 32 17.64 8.59 22.57
C ALA A 32 16.86 7.55 23.40
N LYS A 33 15.87 7.99 24.19
CA LYS A 33 15.00 7.08 24.94
C LYS A 33 14.10 6.25 24.02
N GLU A 34 13.52 6.87 22.99
CA GLU A 34 12.70 6.19 21.99
C GLU A 34 13.51 5.16 21.18
N GLU A 35 14.77 5.49 20.84
CA GLU A 35 15.71 4.60 20.16
C GLU A 35 16.14 3.42 21.06
N GLN A 36 16.37 3.68 22.36
CA GLN A 36 16.69 2.62 23.32
C GLN A 36 15.51 1.66 23.53
N GLU A 37 14.28 2.17 23.66
CA GLU A 37 13.08 1.34 23.71
C GLU A 37 12.86 0.56 22.41
N PHE A 38 13.14 1.19 21.26
CA PHE A 38 13.09 0.55 19.95
C PHE A 38 14.08 -0.63 19.86
N LEU A 39 15.36 -0.42 20.19
CA LEU A 39 16.37 -1.49 20.12
C LEU A 39 16.11 -2.65 21.10
N LYS A 40 15.49 -2.37 22.26
CA LYS A 40 15.07 -3.43 23.21
C LYS A 40 14.06 -4.40 22.58
N SER A 41 13.26 -3.97 21.62
CA SER A 41 12.28 -4.85 20.94
C SER A 41 12.94 -5.83 19.94
N TRP A 42 14.23 -5.66 19.64
CA TRP A 42 14.98 -6.56 18.76
C TRP A 42 15.75 -7.65 19.49
N LEU A 43 15.65 -7.77 20.83
CA LEU A 43 16.15 -8.90 21.63
C LEU A 43 17.45 -9.53 21.08
N VAL A 44 18.42 -8.71 20.66
CA VAL A 44 19.54 -9.18 19.83
C VAL A 44 20.51 -10.08 20.60
N ASP A 45 20.44 -10.02 21.92
CA ASP A 45 21.22 -10.82 22.85
C ASP A 45 20.51 -12.15 23.23
N ASP A 46 19.27 -12.35 22.80
CA ASP A 46 18.51 -13.59 23.01
C ASP A 46 18.79 -14.60 21.87
N SER A 47 19.50 -15.68 22.18
CA SER A 47 19.95 -16.66 21.20
C SER A 47 18.80 -17.41 20.50
N ASP A 48 17.71 -17.64 21.22
CA ASP A 48 16.55 -18.39 20.70
C ASP A 48 15.77 -17.51 19.74
N TRP A 49 15.55 -16.25 20.13
CA TRP A 49 14.94 -15.23 19.29
C TRP A 49 15.74 -15.00 17.99
N VAL A 50 17.07 -14.88 18.09
CA VAL A 50 17.94 -14.70 16.91
C VAL A 50 17.87 -15.91 15.99
N SER A 51 17.80 -17.12 16.55
CA SER A 51 17.72 -18.37 15.77
C SER A 51 16.40 -18.47 15.02
N GLU A 52 15.28 -18.12 15.67
CA GLU A 52 13.97 -18.05 15.03
C GLU A 52 13.93 -17.01 13.91
N ARG A 53 14.49 -15.82 14.16
CA ARG A 53 14.64 -14.75 13.15
C ARG A 53 15.40 -15.23 11.93
N LYS A 54 16.56 -15.85 12.09
CA LYS A 54 17.34 -16.40 10.97
C LYS A 54 16.51 -17.37 10.14
N ARG A 55 15.69 -18.21 10.78
CA ARG A 55 14.78 -19.13 10.09
C ARG A 55 13.70 -18.40 9.30
N LYS A 56 13.02 -17.42 9.92
CA LYS A 56 11.99 -16.60 9.26
C LYS A 56 12.57 -15.79 8.09
N TRP A 57 13.80 -15.29 8.23
CA TRP A 57 14.50 -14.58 7.16
C TRP A 57 14.63 -15.41 5.88
N LEU A 58 14.85 -16.72 5.96
CA LEU A 58 14.96 -17.56 4.76
C LEU A 58 13.69 -17.52 3.89
N SER A 59 12.51 -17.49 4.53
CA SER A 59 11.22 -17.33 3.83
C SER A 59 11.04 -15.90 3.33
N MET A 60 11.28 -14.90 4.19
CA MET A 60 11.11 -13.48 3.84
C MET A 60 12.04 -13.04 2.71
N HIS A 61 13.29 -13.50 2.71
CA HIS A 61 14.27 -13.20 1.68
C HIS A 61 13.84 -13.71 0.29
N LYS A 62 13.16 -14.86 0.22
CA LYS A 62 12.59 -15.36 -1.04
C LYS A 62 11.49 -14.42 -1.55
N ARG A 63 10.59 -13.96 -0.68
CA ARG A 63 9.52 -13.00 -1.02
C ARG A 63 10.08 -11.62 -1.39
N LEU A 64 11.04 -11.09 -0.65
CA LEU A 64 11.68 -9.80 -0.94
C LEU A 64 12.33 -9.79 -2.34
N LYS A 65 12.93 -10.89 -2.79
CA LYS A 65 13.49 -11.01 -4.14
C LYS A 65 12.46 -10.96 -5.26
N GLN A 66 11.18 -11.17 -4.96
CA GLN A 66 10.08 -11.11 -5.93
C GLN A 66 9.67 -9.66 -6.20
N LEU A 67 9.97 -8.74 -5.28
CA LEU A 67 9.67 -7.32 -5.42
C LEU A 67 10.68 -6.68 -6.39
N PHE A 68 10.25 -6.38 -7.62
CA PHE A 68 11.15 -5.91 -8.70
C PHE A 68 11.89 -4.61 -8.39
N PHE A 69 11.32 -3.78 -7.51
CA PHE A 69 11.89 -2.50 -7.12
C PHE A 69 12.96 -2.61 -6.03
N LEU A 70 13.16 -3.80 -5.44
CA LEU A 70 14.22 -4.06 -4.50
C LEU A 70 15.45 -4.60 -5.23
N ASP A 71 16.49 -3.78 -5.29
CA ASP A 71 17.81 -4.22 -5.71
C ASP A 71 18.52 -5.01 -4.58
N LYS A 72 19.69 -5.57 -4.90
CA LYS A 72 20.51 -6.34 -3.96
C LYS A 72 20.93 -5.51 -2.73
N TYR A 73 21.16 -4.21 -2.89
CA TYR A 73 21.57 -3.34 -1.79
C TYR A 73 20.42 -3.14 -0.80
N ASN A 74 19.23 -2.83 -1.30
CA ASN A 74 18.02 -2.67 -0.50
C ASN A 74 17.63 -3.96 0.22
N ILE A 75 17.86 -5.14 -0.40
CA ILE A 75 17.65 -6.44 0.26
C ILE A 75 18.61 -6.62 1.45
N GLU A 76 19.87 -6.22 1.35
CA GLU A 76 20.82 -6.30 2.47
C GLU A 76 20.45 -5.31 3.59
N THR A 77 19.99 -4.09 3.25
CA THR A 77 19.43 -3.16 4.23
C THR A 77 18.21 -3.75 4.94
N CYS A 78 17.30 -4.40 4.21
CA CYS A 78 16.16 -5.11 4.80
C CYS A 78 16.61 -6.21 5.77
N LYS A 79 17.67 -6.95 5.43
CA LYS A 79 18.25 -7.98 6.29
C LYS A 79 18.82 -7.39 7.58
N ASN A 80 19.61 -6.33 7.47
CA ASN A 80 20.21 -5.66 8.63
C ASN A 80 19.13 -5.14 9.59
N TYR A 81 18.08 -4.54 9.02
CA TYR A 81 16.93 -4.08 9.80
C TYR A 81 16.18 -5.22 10.45
N PHE A 82 15.82 -6.26 9.69
CA PHE A 82 15.09 -7.41 10.20
C PHE A 82 15.82 -8.12 11.36
N MET A 83 17.15 -8.26 11.24
CA MET A 83 17.97 -8.96 12.21
C MET A 83 18.29 -8.15 13.47
N ALA A 84 18.49 -6.83 13.35
CA ALA A 84 19.06 -6.03 14.45
C ALA A 84 18.44 -4.64 14.66
N GLY A 85 17.42 -4.28 13.88
CA GLY A 85 16.76 -2.97 13.94
C GLY A 85 17.64 -1.83 13.42
N LYS A 86 18.84 -2.18 12.93
CA LYS A 86 19.79 -1.23 12.34
C LYS A 86 19.22 -0.68 11.03
N GLU A 87 19.64 0.52 10.66
CA GLU A 87 19.34 1.08 9.34
C GLU A 87 17.83 1.28 9.07
N ALA A 88 17.00 1.37 10.12
CA ALA A 88 15.56 1.63 10.01
C ALA A 88 15.24 2.80 9.08
N PHE A 89 16.01 3.88 9.18
CA PHE A 89 15.83 5.06 8.33
C PHE A 89 16.37 4.88 6.90
N ALA A 90 17.27 3.92 6.64
CA ALA A 90 17.73 3.61 5.28
C ALA A 90 16.63 2.93 4.44
N LEU A 91 15.65 2.28 5.09
CA LEU A 91 14.46 1.82 4.38
C LEU A 91 13.62 2.99 3.85
N SER A 92 13.70 4.18 4.44
CA SER A 92 12.93 5.35 3.99
C SER A 92 13.33 5.91 2.62
N SER A 93 14.51 5.51 2.11
CA SER A 93 14.93 5.75 0.72
C SER A 93 14.48 4.66 -0.25
N CYS A 94 14.06 3.50 0.25
CA CYS A 94 13.49 2.43 -0.58
C CYS A 94 12.07 2.79 -1.01
N ARG A 95 11.72 2.44 -2.25
CA ARG A 95 10.30 2.35 -2.66
C ARG A 95 9.57 1.38 -1.74
N GLY A 96 8.38 1.74 -1.29
CA GLY A 96 7.66 1.00 -0.26
C GLY A 96 8.30 0.96 1.14
N GLY A 97 9.31 1.79 1.41
CA GLY A 97 10.10 1.75 2.65
C GLY A 97 9.29 1.74 3.95
N PHE A 98 8.19 2.50 3.98
CA PHE A 98 7.31 2.59 5.13
C PHE A 98 6.69 1.24 5.52
N TRP A 99 6.04 0.56 4.58
CA TRP A 99 5.37 -0.70 4.86
C TRP A 99 6.37 -1.87 4.94
N LEU A 100 7.53 -1.78 4.27
CA LEU A 100 8.65 -2.70 4.47
C LEU A 100 9.20 -2.61 5.89
N GLU A 101 9.40 -1.41 6.43
CA GLU A 101 9.87 -1.21 7.81
C GLU A 101 8.88 -1.85 8.80
N PHE A 102 7.56 -1.69 8.58
CA PHE A 102 6.57 -2.34 9.43
C PHE A 102 6.54 -3.87 9.26
N TRP A 103 6.56 -4.39 8.02
CA TRP A 103 6.54 -5.83 7.78
C TRP A 103 7.76 -6.55 8.38
N LEU A 104 8.94 -5.94 8.29
CA LEU A 104 10.18 -6.50 8.83
C LEU A 104 10.32 -6.31 10.36
N HIS A 105 9.43 -5.55 10.99
CA HIS A 105 9.46 -5.29 12.43
C HIS A 105 9.10 -6.55 13.25
N PRO A 106 9.67 -6.72 14.46
CA PRO A 106 9.20 -7.70 15.45
C PRO A 106 7.73 -7.69 15.85
N GLU A 107 7.07 -6.56 15.66
CA GLU A 107 5.84 -6.22 16.37
C GLU A 107 4.85 -5.68 15.36
N HIS A 108 3.85 -6.48 15.03
CA HIS A 108 2.82 -6.16 14.04
C HIS A 108 1.54 -5.64 14.69
N THR A 109 1.67 -4.67 15.61
CA THR A 109 0.52 -4.01 16.25
C THR A 109 0.16 -2.71 15.54
N LEU A 110 -1.13 -2.31 15.58
CA LEU A 110 -1.57 -1.01 15.06
C LEU A 110 -0.85 0.17 15.74
N LYS A 111 -0.52 0.02 17.03
CA LYS A 111 0.28 0.99 17.77
C LYS A 111 1.66 1.18 17.13
N ASN A 112 2.34 0.08 16.79
CA ASN A 112 3.64 0.15 16.15
C ASN A 112 3.54 0.68 14.71
N PHE A 113 2.52 0.27 13.95
CA PHE A 113 2.23 0.82 12.62
C PHE A 113 2.12 2.35 12.66
N ASN A 114 1.31 2.87 13.58
CA ASN A 114 1.13 4.31 13.77
C ASN A 114 2.41 5.01 14.24
N LYS A 115 3.23 4.37 15.08
CA LYS A 115 4.55 4.89 15.48
C LYS A 115 5.47 5.08 14.27
N ILE A 116 5.56 4.07 13.40
CA ILE A 116 6.35 4.16 12.16
C ILE A 116 5.75 5.23 11.24
N LYS A 117 4.42 5.29 11.09
CA LYS A 117 3.74 6.28 10.24
C LYS A 117 4.07 7.71 10.67
N ILE A 118 3.98 8.00 11.97
CA ILE A 118 4.33 9.30 12.56
C ILE A 118 5.82 9.62 12.34
N LYS A 119 6.71 8.63 12.45
CA LYS A 119 8.15 8.81 12.17
C LYS A 119 8.39 9.26 10.73
N TYR A 120 7.72 8.68 9.74
CA TYR A 120 7.84 9.11 8.34
C TYR A 120 7.26 10.51 8.13
N ILE A 121 6.10 10.82 8.73
CA ILE A 121 5.49 12.15 8.69
C ILE A 121 6.45 13.23 9.22
N LYS A 122 7.01 13.01 10.42
CA LYS A 122 7.92 13.95 11.08
C LYS A 122 9.20 14.23 10.28
N ASN A 123 9.61 13.30 9.41
CA ASN A 123 10.77 13.46 8.54
C ASN A 123 10.40 14.05 7.16
N ASN A 124 9.26 14.75 7.06
CA ASN A 124 8.74 15.35 5.83
C ASN A 124 8.54 14.33 4.68
N MET A 125 8.27 13.07 5.02
CA MET A 125 8.06 11.99 4.04
C MET A 125 6.58 11.70 3.81
N GLN A 126 5.68 12.63 4.11
CA GLN A 126 4.23 12.45 3.91
C GLN A 126 3.87 12.14 2.45
N ASN A 127 4.53 12.82 1.50
CA ASN A 127 4.36 12.55 0.07
C ASN A 127 4.88 11.16 -0.30
N LYS A 128 5.92 10.68 0.39
CA LYS A 128 6.42 9.31 0.22
C LYS A 128 5.47 8.27 0.79
N ILE A 129 4.78 8.53 1.90
CA ILE A 129 3.74 7.62 2.40
C ILE A 129 2.66 7.43 1.32
N HIS A 130 2.17 8.52 0.72
CA HIS A 130 1.19 8.42 -0.36
C HIS A 130 1.72 7.68 -1.59
N SER A 131 2.96 7.96 -2.02
CA SER A 131 3.55 7.22 -3.14
C SER A 131 3.76 5.74 -2.80
N HIS A 132 4.17 5.42 -1.57
CA HIS A 132 4.35 4.04 -1.10
C HIS A 132 3.03 3.28 -0.98
N SER A 133 1.94 3.95 -0.57
CA SER A 133 0.59 3.38 -0.58
C SER A 133 0.14 3.07 -2.01
N ARG A 134 0.40 3.97 -2.96
CA ARG A 134 0.09 3.74 -4.38
C ARG A 134 0.90 2.59 -4.98
N GLU A 135 2.16 2.47 -4.60
CA GLU A 135 3.01 1.34 -4.99
C GLU A 135 2.46 0.04 -4.39
N PHE A 136 2.20 0.01 -3.08
CA PHE A 136 1.57 -1.13 -2.41
C PHE A 136 0.28 -1.56 -3.13
N LEU A 137 -0.61 -0.61 -3.45
CA LEU A 137 -1.83 -0.87 -4.22
C LEU A 137 -1.57 -1.44 -5.61
N TYR A 138 -0.56 -0.93 -6.31
CA TYR A 138 -0.20 -1.43 -7.62
C TYR A 138 0.14 -2.92 -7.58
N PHE A 139 0.90 -3.34 -6.57
CA PHE A 139 1.28 -4.73 -6.37
C PHE A 139 0.15 -5.60 -5.83
N MET A 140 -0.58 -5.09 -4.83
CA MET A 140 -1.52 -5.90 -4.07
C MET A 140 -2.89 -6.03 -4.68
N GLU A 141 -3.27 -5.12 -5.57
CA GLU A 141 -4.51 -5.23 -6.36
C GLU A 141 -4.30 -6.04 -7.66
N GLY A 142 -3.06 -6.44 -7.97
CA GLY A 142 -2.73 -7.30 -9.10
C GLY A 142 -2.61 -8.77 -8.69
N ILE A 143 -2.66 -9.70 -9.65
CA ILE A 143 -2.25 -11.10 -9.43
C ILE A 143 -0.72 -11.23 -9.51
N GLU A 144 -0.06 -10.26 -10.13
CA GLU A 144 1.36 -10.31 -10.44
C GLU A 144 2.15 -9.53 -9.38
N TYR A 145 2.67 -10.26 -8.38
CA TYR A 145 3.64 -9.75 -7.41
C TYR A 145 4.99 -9.39 -8.06
N CYS A 146 5.17 -9.71 -9.34
CA CYS A 146 6.46 -9.79 -10.03
C CYS A 146 6.44 -9.09 -11.39
N ASP A 147 7.64 -8.70 -11.83
CA ASP A 147 7.97 -8.12 -13.14
C ASP A 147 7.55 -9.03 -14.30
N ARG A 148 6.79 -8.51 -15.27
CA ARG A 148 6.38 -9.22 -16.50
C ARG A 148 7.57 -9.57 -17.41
N ASP A 149 8.66 -8.82 -17.32
CA ASP A 149 9.80 -8.93 -18.25
C ASP A 149 10.85 -9.96 -17.82
N LYS A 150 10.75 -10.51 -16.60
CA LYS A 150 11.60 -11.62 -16.16
C LYS A 150 10.92 -12.95 -16.46
N LYS A 151 11.28 -13.55 -17.59
CA LYS A 151 10.82 -14.86 -18.08
C LYS A 151 10.81 -15.99 -17.05
N ASP A 152 11.58 -15.88 -15.97
CA ASP A 152 11.71 -16.90 -14.92
C ASP A 152 10.84 -16.65 -13.66
N TYR A 153 10.04 -15.57 -13.62
CA TYR A 153 9.38 -15.10 -12.39
C TYR A 153 7.89 -14.74 -12.53
N VAL A 154 7.14 -15.42 -13.41
CA VAL A 154 5.70 -15.64 -13.14
C VAL A 154 5.59 -16.66 -12.00
N LEU A 155 6.09 -16.28 -10.83
CA LEU A 155 5.93 -17.09 -9.64
C LEU A 155 4.45 -17.00 -9.27
N LYS A 156 3.74 -18.10 -9.50
CA LYS A 156 2.52 -18.41 -8.76
C LYS A 156 2.92 -18.33 -7.29
N PHE A 157 2.56 -17.25 -6.61
CA PHE A 157 2.73 -17.20 -5.17
C PHE A 157 1.86 -18.31 -4.58
N GLU A 158 2.48 -19.36 -4.07
CA GLU A 158 1.82 -20.48 -3.42
C GLU A 158 1.69 -20.14 -1.94
N GLY A 159 0.55 -19.56 -1.58
CA GLY A 159 0.21 -19.22 -0.21
C GLY A 159 -0.93 -18.22 -0.13
N ASP A 160 -1.44 -18.03 1.08
CA ASP A 160 -2.65 -17.22 1.28
C ASP A 160 -2.32 -15.74 1.50
N SER A 161 -1.07 -15.42 1.85
CA SER A 161 -0.60 -14.06 2.12
C SER A 161 0.89 -13.84 1.85
N PHE A 162 1.21 -12.79 1.09
CA PHE A 162 2.58 -12.39 0.79
C PHE A 162 3.23 -11.68 1.98
N PHE A 163 2.47 -10.89 2.74
CA PHE A 163 2.95 -10.05 3.84
C PHE A 163 2.60 -10.60 5.23
N ASP A 164 2.45 -11.92 5.37
CA ASP A 164 2.19 -12.59 6.66
C ASP A 164 0.87 -12.13 7.35
N GLY A 165 -0.16 -11.83 6.56
CA GLY A 165 -1.49 -11.41 6.98
C GLY A 165 -1.64 -9.90 7.17
N LEU A 166 -0.61 -9.12 6.86
CA LEU A 166 -0.63 -7.66 7.06
C LEU A 166 -1.37 -6.90 5.95
N GLU A 167 -1.79 -7.58 4.89
CA GLU A 167 -2.51 -7.00 3.76
C GLU A 167 -3.77 -6.23 4.18
N ASP A 168 -4.58 -6.83 5.06
CA ASP A 168 -5.82 -6.22 5.55
C ASP A 168 -5.52 -4.95 6.37
N LEU A 169 -4.48 -4.99 7.22
CA LEU A 169 -4.06 -3.80 7.97
C LEU A 169 -3.60 -2.68 7.03
N PHE A 170 -2.78 -3.01 6.03
CA PHE A 170 -2.32 -2.04 5.06
C PHE A 170 -3.48 -1.47 4.23
N TRP A 171 -4.43 -2.31 3.82
CA TRP A 171 -5.66 -1.88 3.18
C TRP A 171 -6.41 -0.85 4.04
N GLU A 172 -6.72 -1.21 5.27
CA GLU A 172 -7.50 -0.37 6.19
C GLU A 172 -6.83 0.99 6.45
N GLU A 173 -5.50 1.02 6.54
CA GLU A 173 -4.75 2.19 7.00
C GLU A 173 -4.15 3.08 5.89
N LEU A 174 -3.92 2.53 4.70
CA LEU A 174 -3.18 3.21 3.62
C LEU A 174 -4.03 3.50 2.40
N VAL A 175 -5.20 2.87 2.28
CA VAL A 175 -5.92 2.82 1.02
C VAL A 175 -7.27 3.55 1.12
N PRO A 176 -7.57 4.44 0.17
CA PRO A 176 -8.90 5.05 0.09
C PRO A 176 -9.97 3.98 -0.15
N LYS A 177 -10.96 3.91 0.74
CA LYS A 177 -12.07 2.94 0.66
C LYS A 177 -13.12 3.33 -0.38
N GLN A 178 -13.28 4.63 -0.60
CA GLN A 178 -14.25 5.22 -1.50
C GLN A 178 -13.54 6.10 -2.52
N PHE A 179 -14.14 6.22 -3.71
CA PHE A 179 -13.72 7.21 -4.69
C PHE A 179 -14.28 8.57 -4.28
N GLU A 180 -13.70 9.13 -3.23
CA GLU A 180 -13.91 10.54 -2.90
C GLU A 180 -13.02 11.33 -3.83
N GLY A 181 -13.60 12.17 -4.69
CA GLY A 181 -12.86 13.08 -5.55
C GLY A 181 -11.80 13.79 -4.71
N GLU A 182 -10.55 13.37 -4.89
CA GLU A 182 -9.46 13.84 -4.04
C GLU A 182 -9.49 15.37 -4.10
N LYS A 183 -9.51 16.05 -2.95
CA LYS A 183 -9.52 17.53 -2.84
C LYS A 183 -8.29 18.21 -3.50
N ALA A 184 -7.51 17.47 -4.27
CA ALA A 184 -6.31 17.84 -4.99
C ALA A 184 -6.57 18.16 -6.48
N PHE A 185 -7.76 17.87 -7.03
CA PHE A 185 -8.03 18.19 -8.45
C PHE A 185 -8.32 19.67 -8.65
N GLN A 186 -7.66 20.27 -9.64
CA GLN A 186 -7.76 21.69 -9.95
C GLN A 186 -8.99 22.01 -10.82
N SER A 187 -9.59 21.00 -11.46
CA SER A 187 -10.79 21.13 -12.29
C SER A 187 -11.63 19.85 -12.34
N ASP A 188 -12.90 19.98 -12.72
CA ASP A 188 -13.79 18.84 -12.99
C ASP A 188 -13.28 17.95 -14.12
N CYS A 189 -12.57 18.53 -15.10
CA CYS A 189 -11.95 17.79 -16.20
C CYS A 189 -10.84 16.85 -15.69
N ASP A 190 -10.01 17.33 -14.75
CA ASP A 190 -8.96 16.50 -14.15
C ASP A 190 -9.55 15.36 -13.34
N LEU A 191 -10.61 15.64 -12.57
CA LEU A 191 -11.34 14.63 -11.82
C LEU A 191 -11.96 13.57 -12.75
N LEU A 192 -12.60 13.99 -13.85
CA LEU A 192 -13.20 13.09 -14.83
C LEU A 192 -12.14 12.20 -15.51
N ASN A 193 -11.02 12.78 -15.95
CA ASN A 193 -9.93 12.02 -16.56
C ASN A 193 -9.30 11.03 -15.58
N PHE A 194 -9.15 11.44 -14.32
CA PHE A 194 -8.67 10.55 -13.27
C PHE A 194 -9.66 9.41 -13.00
N ALA A 195 -10.96 9.69 -12.93
CA ALA A 195 -12.01 8.69 -12.77
C ALA A 195 -12.01 7.65 -13.90
N LYS A 196 -11.90 8.10 -15.16
CA LYS A 196 -11.74 7.22 -16.34
C LYS A 196 -10.54 6.30 -16.21
N GLU A 197 -9.38 6.85 -15.91
CA GLU A 197 -8.16 6.06 -15.79
C GLU A 197 -8.24 5.06 -14.62
N LYS A 198 -8.85 5.45 -13.49
CA LYS A 198 -9.05 4.56 -12.34
C LYS A 198 -10.05 3.45 -12.64
N SER A 199 -11.18 3.79 -13.24
CA SER A 199 -12.19 2.85 -13.70
C SER A 199 -11.57 1.79 -14.62
N ARG A 200 -10.92 2.22 -15.70
CA ARG A 200 -10.23 1.36 -16.67
C ARG A 200 -9.20 0.43 -16.03
N ARG A 201 -8.28 0.97 -15.22
CA ARG A 201 -7.23 0.17 -14.57
C ARG A 201 -7.80 -0.86 -13.62
N MET A 202 -8.82 -0.50 -12.86
CA MET A 202 -9.46 -1.40 -11.89
C MET A 202 -10.27 -2.49 -12.60
N THR A 203 -10.97 -2.17 -13.70
CA THR A 203 -11.62 -3.17 -14.56
C THR A 203 -10.62 -4.23 -15.03
N ALA A 204 -9.45 -3.82 -15.52
CA ALA A 204 -8.40 -4.76 -15.93
C ALA A 204 -7.91 -5.65 -14.76
N LYS A 205 -7.80 -5.11 -13.55
CA LYS A 205 -7.41 -5.86 -12.35
C LYS A 205 -8.48 -6.84 -11.89
N PHE A 206 -9.76 -6.44 -11.91
CA PHE A 206 -10.86 -7.35 -11.64
C PHE A 206 -10.95 -8.45 -12.67
N HIS A 207 -10.83 -8.12 -13.96
CA HIS A 207 -10.82 -9.12 -15.02
C HIS A 207 -9.70 -10.16 -14.78
N ALA A 208 -8.48 -9.69 -14.47
CA ALA A 208 -7.39 -10.58 -14.14
C ALA A 208 -7.75 -11.46 -12.92
N TYR A 209 -8.20 -10.87 -11.80
CA TYR A 209 -8.58 -11.56 -10.57
C TYR A 209 -9.67 -12.63 -10.78
N LEU A 210 -10.71 -12.29 -11.54
CA LEU A 210 -11.81 -13.20 -11.88
C LEU A 210 -11.38 -14.32 -12.84
N SER A 211 -10.35 -14.08 -13.66
CA SER A 211 -9.80 -15.07 -14.59
C SER A 211 -8.73 -15.96 -13.98
N ALA A 212 -8.28 -15.68 -12.75
CA ALA A 212 -7.21 -16.44 -12.12
C ALA A 212 -7.62 -17.88 -11.85
N SER A 213 -6.76 -18.81 -12.30
CA SER A 213 -6.86 -20.24 -11.96
C SER A 213 -6.51 -20.56 -10.51
N SER A 214 -5.78 -19.67 -9.83
CA SER A 214 -5.40 -19.77 -8.43
C SER A 214 -5.45 -18.40 -7.79
N LEU A 215 -6.14 -18.28 -6.65
CA LEU A 215 -6.26 -17.03 -5.92
C LEU A 215 -5.25 -16.93 -4.79
N ILE A 216 -4.99 -15.70 -4.39
CA ILE A 216 -4.25 -15.37 -3.18
C ILE A 216 -5.27 -14.73 -2.26
N GLU A 217 -5.64 -15.42 -1.19
CA GLU A 217 -6.78 -15.03 -0.37
C GLU A 217 -6.62 -13.62 0.21
N ALA A 218 -5.42 -13.22 0.59
CA ALA A 218 -5.11 -11.88 1.09
C ALA A 218 -5.06 -10.78 0.02
N ASN A 219 -5.36 -11.08 -1.26
CA ASN A 219 -5.38 -10.06 -2.30
C ASN A 219 -6.44 -8.98 -1.98
N ILE A 220 -6.01 -7.73 -1.94
CA ILE A 220 -6.85 -6.60 -1.50
C ILE A 220 -7.84 -6.16 -2.58
N ILE A 221 -7.72 -6.66 -3.82
CA ILE A 221 -8.63 -6.32 -4.93
C ILE A 221 -10.10 -6.59 -4.56
N LYS A 222 -10.34 -7.62 -3.74
CA LYS A 222 -11.68 -7.99 -3.25
C LYS A 222 -12.37 -6.90 -2.41
N TYR A 223 -11.63 -5.90 -1.94
CA TYR A 223 -12.18 -4.76 -1.19
C TYR A 223 -12.36 -3.50 -2.06
N ARG A 224 -12.00 -3.56 -3.34
CA ARG A 224 -11.92 -2.37 -4.21
C ARG A 224 -13.18 -2.07 -4.99
N VAL A 225 -14.19 -2.94 -4.95
CA VAL A 225 -15.41 -2.74 -5.74
C VAL A 225 -16.07 -1.41 -5.44
N PRO A 226 -16.22 -0.94 -4.17
CA PRO A 226 -16.80 0.38 -3.89
C PRO A 226 -16.00 1.55 -4.48
N TYR A 227 -14.67 1.51 -4.38
CA TYR A 227 -13.81 2.53 -4.98
C TYR A 227 -13.94 2.53 -6.51
N TRP A 228 -13.93 1.36 -7.14
CA TRP A 228 -14.13 1.26 -8.58
C TRP A 228 -15.51 1.74 -9.00
N ALA A 229 -16.58 1.37 -8.29
CA ALA A 229 -17.95 1.77 -8.59
C ALA A 229 -18.09 3.30 -8.61
N GLY A 230 -17.53 4.00 -7.61
CA GLY A 230 -17.52 5.46 -7.60
C GLY A 230 -16.75 6.07 -8.78
N ALA A 231 -15.59 5.50 -9.13
CA ALA A 231 -14.84 5.93 -10.31
C ALA A 231 -15.59 5.66 -11.62
N PHE A 232 -16.24 4.50 -11.73
CA PHE A 232 -16.96 4.02 -12.90
C PHE A 232 -18.20 4.86 -13.19
N LYS A 233 -18.97 5.20 -12.15
CA LYS A 233 -20.14 6.09 -12.25
C LYS A 233 -19.79 7.51 -12.67
N LEU A 234 -18.60 8.00 -12.30
CA LEU A 234 -18.17 9.34 -12.66
C LEU A 234 -17.47 9.39 -14.03
N GLY A 235 -16.60 8.43 -14.31
CA GLY A 235 -15.72 8.40 -15.46
C GLY A 235 -15.78 7.06 -16.18
N TYR A 236 -16.87 6.80 -16.91
CA TYR A 236 -16.93 5.69 -17.85
C TYR A 236 -16.14 6.01 -19.12
N GLU A 237 -15.44 4.99 -19.63
CA GLU A 237 -14.83 4.97 -20.95
C GLU A 237 -15.15 3.62 -21.59
N SER A 238 -15.64 3.65 -22.83
CA SER A 238 -15.93 2.44 -23.60
C SER A 238 -14.63 1.76 -24.01
N LEU A 239 -14.50 0.48 -23.71
CA LEU A 239 -13.30 -0.32 -24.03
C LEU A 239 -13.73 -1.64 -24.70
N PRO A 240 -14.29 -1.62 -25.92
CA PRO A 240 -15.07 -2.73 -26.46
C PRO A 240 -14.41 -4.11 -26.31
N GLU A 241 -13.10 -4.23 -26.54
CA GLU A 241 -12.38 -5.50 -26.42
C GLU A 241 -12.30 -6.01 -24.96
N GLU A 242 -12.05 -5.13 -24.00
CA GLU A 242 -12.05 -5.47 -22.58
C GLU A 242 -13.46 -5.81 -22.09
N TRP A 243 -14.48 -5.06 -22.51
CA TRP A 243 -15.88 -5.28 -22.11
C TRP A 243 -16.44 -6.59 -22.68
N ARG A 244 -16.06 -6.96 -23.91
CA ARG A 244 -16.42 -8.24 -24.56
C ARG A 244 -16.02 -9.47 -23.74
N SER A 245 -14.96 -9.40 -22.95
CA SER A 245 -14.48 -10.53 -22.14
C SER A 245 -14.83 -10.40 -20.66
N PHE A 246 -14.77 -9.18 -20.12
CA PHE A 246 -14.99 -8.94 -18.71
C PHE A 246 -16.44 -9.17 -18.28
N ILE A 247 -17.43 -8.64 -19.00
CA ILE A 247 -18.84 -8.77 -18.60
C ILE A 247 -19.33 -10.20 -18.69
N PRO A 248 -19.12 -10.94 -19.80
CA PRO A 248 -19.55 -12.33 -19.86
C PRO A 248 -18.89 -13.21 -18.79
N LEU A 249 -17.66 -12.88 -18.38
CA LEU A 249 -17.01 -13.57 -17.26
C LEU A 249 -17.72 -13.29 -15.92
N VAL A 250 -18.07 -12.03 -15.64
CA VAL A 250 -18.84 -11.66 -14.43
C VAL A 250 -20.17 -12.40 -14.41
N ASP A 251 -20.94 -12.32 -15.50
CA ASP A 251 -22.25 -12.97 -15.62
C ASP A 251 -22.11 -14.50 -15.48
N LYS A 252 -21.11 -15.11 -16.13
CA LYS A 252 -20.84 -16.55 -16.01
C LYS A 252 -20.52 -16.97 -14.57
N ILE A 253 -19.72 -16.20 -13.83
CA ILE A 253 -19.39 -16.51 -12.43
C ILE A 253 -20.66 -16.44 -11.56
N CYS A 254 -21.51 -15.44 -11.79
CA CYS A 254 -22.78 -15.30 -11.08
C CYS A 254 -23.75 -16.44 -11.40
N ASP A 255 -23.80 -16.90 -12.65
CA ASP A 255 -24.69 -17.99 -13.10
C ASP A 255 -24.19 -19.37 -12.67
N GLN A 256 -22.88 -19.55 -12.51
CA GLN A 256 -22.22 -20.83 -12.22
C GLN A 256 -21.33 -20.76 -10.98
N PRO A 257 -21.84 -20.32 -9.81
CA PRO A 257 -21.00 -19.97 -8.66
C PRO A 257 -20.21 -21.16 -8.08
N TYR A 258 -20.68 -22.39 -8.29
CA TYR A 258 -20.02 -23.61 -7.80
C TYR A 258 -18.74 -23.97 -8.55
N ASP A 259 -18.53 -23.41 -9.75
CA ASP A 259 -17.33 -23.66 -10.57
C ASP A 259 -16.17 -22.71 -10.22
N TYR A 260 -16.41 -21.74 -9.34
CA TYR A 260 -15.47 -20.67 -9.01
C TYR A 260 -15.18 -20.59 -7.51
N HIS A 261 -14.06 -19.96 -7.16
CA HIS A 261 -13.72 -19.76 -5.75
C HIS A 261 -14.72 -18.81 -5.07
N PRO A 262 -15.10 -19.01 -3.80
CA PRO A 262 -16.07 -18.14 -3.10
C PRO A 262 -15.71 -16.64 -3.13
N LEU A 263 -14.42 -16.31 -3.07
CA LEU A 263 -13.95 -14.91 -3.18
C LEU A 263 -14.13 -14.32 -4.59
N GLN A 264 -14.04 -15.12 -5.65
CA GLN A 264 -14.35 -14.69 -7.01
C GLN A 264 -15.85 -14.45 -7.16
N VAL A 265 -16.67 -15.39 -6.65
CA VAL A 265 -18.14 -15.27 -6.65
C VAL A 265 -18.58 -13.99 -5.94
N LYS A 266 -18.03 -13.73 -4.76
CA LYS A 266 -18.32 -12.49 -4.01
C LYS A 266 -18.02 -11.24 -4.84
N VAL A 267 -16.82 -11.14 -5.42
CA VAL A 267 -16.39 -9.96 -6.19
C VAL A 267 -17.22 -9.81 -7.47
N ALA A 268 -17.51 -10.91 -8.18
CA ALA A 268 -18.35 -10.88 -9.37
C ALA A 268 -19.78 -10.43 -9.04
N SER A 269 -20.35 -10.91 -7.94
CA SER A 269 -21.67 -10.47 -7.46
C SER A 269 -21.68 -8.97 -7.16
N GLU A 270 -20.69 -8.46 -6.43
CA GLU A 270 -20.60 -7.03 -6.11
C GLU A 270 -20.44 -6.17 -7.39
N ILE A 271 -19.68 -6.65 -8.39
CA ILE A 271 -19.54 -5.97 -9.69
C ILE A 271 -20.86 -6.00 -10.48
N SER A 272 -21.54 -7.14 -10.48
CA SER A 272 -22.86 -7.30 -11.11
C SER A 272 -23.88 -6.37 -10.49
N ASP A 273 -23.86 -6.20 -9.16
CA ASP A 273 -24.74 -5.24 -8.47
C ASP A 273 -24.51 -3.82 -9.01
N VAL A 274 -23.25 -3.39 -9.16
CA VAL A 274 -22.89 -2.08 -9.75
C VAL A 274 -23.41 -1.94 -11.18
N PHE A 275 -23.34 -2.98 -12.02
CA PHE A 275 -23.89 -2.94 -13.38
C PHE A 275 -25.40 -2.74 -13.43
N ASN A 276 -26.12 -3.08 -12.35
CA ASN A 276 -27.57 -2.95 -12.26
C ASN A 276 -28.02 -1.69 -11.50
N GLU A 277 -27.08 -0.86 -11.03
CA GLU A 277 -27.42 0.38 -10.34
C GLU A 277 -27.98 1.44 -11.31
N PRO A 278 -28.99 2.22 -10.90
CA PRO A 278 -29.67 3.15 -11.80
C PRO A 278 -28.80 4.35 -12.22
N ASP A 279 -27.80 4.70 -11.40
CA ASP A 279 -26.95 5.88 -11.53
C ASP A 279 -25.65 5.65 -12.33
N ILE A 280 -25.45 4.47 -12.92
CA ILE A 280 -24.37 4.27 -13.89
C ILE A 280 -24.63 5.05 -15.19
N LEU A 281 -23.56 5.46 -15.87
CA LEU A 281 -23.62 6.28 -17.08
C LEU A 281 -24.31 5.54 -18.25
N ASP A 282 -25.12 6.24 -19.04
CA ASP A 282 -25.92 5.62 -20.11
C ASP A 282 -25.07 4.90 -21.16
N GLY A 283 -23.89 5.46 -21.49
CA GLY A 283 -22.94 4.78 -22.38
C GLY A 283 -22.48 3.43 -21.83
N ALA A 284 -22.32 3.32 -20.52
CA ALA A 284 -21.97 2.06 -19.85
C ALA A 284 -23.12 1.06 -19.94
N LYS A 285 -24.37 1.50 -19.70
CA LYS A 285 -25.57 0.64 -19.83
C LYS A 285 -25.66 0.02 -21.23
N VAL A 286 -25.47 0.84 -22.26
CA VAL A 286 -25.51 0.39 -23.66
C VAL A 286 -24.43 -0.65 -23.93
N ASP A 287 -23.19 -0.40 -23.51
CA ASP A 287 -22.09 -1.31 -23.78
C ASP A 287 -22.18 -2.60 -22.94
N ILE A 288 -22.73 -2.53 -21.72
CA ILE A 288 -23.03 -3.71 -20.91
C ILE A 288 -24.02 -4.63 -21.64
N GLU A 289 -25.12 -4.07 -22.12
CA GLU A 289 -26.15 -4.83 -22.83
C GLU A 289 -25.63 -5.39 -24.16
N LYS A 290 -24.80 -4.64 -24.88
CA LYS A 290 -24.12 -5.15 -26.09
C LYS A 290 -23.17 -6.28 -25.77
N ALA A 291 -22.37 -6.18 -24.70
CA ALA A 291 -21.43 -7.23 -24.32
C ALA A 291 -22.17 -8.55 -24.02
N ARG A 292 -23.28 -8.46 -23.28
CA ARG A 292 -24.16 -9.59 -22.94
C ARG A 292 -24.74 -10.28 -24.17
N LYS A 293 -25.04 -9.51 -25.21
CA LYS A 293 -25.56 -10.02 -26.49
C LYS A 293 -24.47 -10.44 -27.48
N CYS A 294 -23.19 -10.31 -27.11
CA CYS A 294 -22.05 -10.50 -28.02
C CYS A 294 -22.07 -9.56 -29.24
N GLU A 295 -22.53 -8.32 -29.05
CA GLU A 295 -22.71 -7.28 -30.08
C GLU A 295 -21.69 -6.14 -29.99
N LEU A 296 -20.81 -6.14 -28.97
CA LEU A 296 -19.69 -5.21 -28.91
C LEU A 296 -18.67 -5.49 -30.00
#